data_AF-U4LRR0-F1
#
_entry.id   AF-U4LRR0-F1
#
_cell.length_a   1.000
_cell.length_b   1.000
_cell.length_c   1.000
_cell.angle_alpha   90.00
_cell.angle_beta   90.00
_cell.angle_gamma   90.00
#
_symmetry.space_group_name_H-M   'P 1'
#
loop_
_entity.id
_entity.type
_entity.pdbx_description
1 polymer ?
#
loop_
_entity_poly.entity_id
_entity_poly.type
_entity_poly.pdbx_seq_one_letter_code
_entity_poly.pdbx_strand_id
1 'polypeptide(L)'
;MDVGGVKVVDSGTGLGTPRYVAINDSNGGLYVAAADMRAVEQGLDTEVVRGEVGGGLAEWIVIDGNLSEATITAVLKEAGRKGKKVIFEPTSTPKSTRLFPASTIHNPPPVYPLTPLYAATPNLLELTSLYTACMSRDLFSTTLPWWPCLDSFLISSEFTDAITQLSHRCSLDLQSDGLVTKAIQLLPYIPRLFIKLGSKGCLVVRILENWEQKEEGEGRKGGYVNAGLRVRWNGKIEVRHFPAEEVKGDVVGVNGAGDTFLGVLAAGLVRGDKVEDAVERAQRAAVLTLGTREAVSDMVRGLAW
;
A
#
# COMPACT_ATOMS: atom_id res chain seq x y z
N MET A 1 -8.30 -6.81 -21.89
CA MET A 1 -8.86 -6.32 -20.62
C MET A 1 -10.34 -6.65 -20.64
N ASP A 2 -10.84 -7.33 -19.61
CA ASP A 2 -12.28 -7.53 -19.42
C ASP A 2 -12.88 -6.24 -18.84
N VAL A 3 -13.95 -5.75 -19.44
CA VAL A 3 -14.68 -4.53 -19.04
C VAL A 3 -16.14 -4.82 -18.69
N GLY A 4 -16.53 -6.10 -18.55
CA GLY A 4 -17.91 -6.50 -18.27
C GLY A 4 -18.45 -5.99 -16.93
N GLY A 5 -17.58 -5.76 -15.94
CA GLY A 5 -17.93 -5.18 -14.64
C GLY A 5 -17.98 -3.65 -14.59
N VAL A 6 -17.80 -2.96 -15.72
CA VAL A 6 -17.84 -1.49 -15.76
C VAL A 6 -19.30 -1.02 -15.67
N LYS A 7 -19.67 -0.40 -14.55
CA LYS A 7 -20.97 0.26 -14.40
C LYS A 7 -21.04 1.54 -15.23
N VAL A 8 -22.03 1.59 -16.11
CA VAL A 8 -22.41 2.81 -16.83
C VAL A 8 -23.43 3.58 -15.98
N VAL A 9 -23.11 4.83 -15.64
CA VAL A 9 -24.01 5.71 -14.88
C VAL A 9 -24.92 6.45 -15.86
N ASP A 10 -26.20 6.64 -15.49
CA ASP A 10 -27.18 7.32 -16.33
C ASP A 10 -26.78 8.78 -16.60
N SER A 11 -26.91 9.21 -17.86
CA SER A 11 -26.65 10.59 -18.30
C SER A 11 -27.42 11.67 -17.53
N GLY A 12 -28.60 11.34 -16.98
CA GLY A 12 -29.44 12.23 -16.18
C GLY A 12 -28.91 12.51 -14.77
N THR A 13 -27.88 11.77 -14.30
CA THR A 13 -27.24 12.01 -13.00
C THR A 13 -26.31 13.22 -12.98
N GLY A 14 -25.93 13.74 -14.16
CA GLY A 14 -24.92 14.80 -14.29
C GLY A 14 -23.48 14.33 -13.98
N LEU A 15 -23.27 13.02 -13.76
CA LEU A 15 -21.96 12.44 -13.52
C LEU A 15 -21.30 12.06 -14.86
N GLY A 16 -20.27 12.79 -15.25
CA GLY A 16 -19.44 12.47 -16.42
C GLY A 16 -18.35 11.46 -16.08
N THR A 17 -17.83 10.76 -17.11
CA THR A 17 -16.61 9.94 -16.97
C THR A 17 -15.51 10.78 -16.32
N PRO A 18 -14.78 10.23 -15.32
CA PRO A 18 -13.76 10.98 -14.59
C PRO A 18 -12.73 11.63 -15.51
N ARG A 19 -12.30 12.84 -15.14
CA ARG A 19 -11.30 13.60 -15.91
C ARG A 19 -10.18 14.06 -14.99
N TYR A 20 -8.96 13.86 -15.45
CA TYR A 20 -7.75 14.34 -14.80
C TYR A 20 -6.93 15.15 -15.80
N VAL A 21 -6.50 16.34 -15.39
CA VAL A 21 -5.62 17.22 -16.16
C VAL A 21 -4.41 17.51 -15.30
N ALA A 22 -3.24 17.06 -15.73
CA ALA A 22 -1.95 17.42 -15.17
C ALA A 22 -1.24 18.39 -16.09
N ILE A 23 -0.71 19.46 -15.51
CA ILE A 23 0.16 20.43 -16.16
C ILE A 23 1.53 20.24 -15.52
N ASN A 24 2.52 19.88 -16.34
CA ASN A 24 3.89 19.66 -15.89
C ASN A 24 4.74 20.91 -16.18
N ASP A 25 5.78 21.13 -15.39
CA ASP A 25 6.79 22.16 -15.62
C ASP A 25 7.77 21.76 -16.74
N SER A 26 8.70 22.66 -17.06
CA SER A 26 9.72 22.43 -18.11
C SER A 26 10.68 21.27 -17.81
N ASN A 27 10.73 20.81 -16.56
CA ASN A 27 11.58 19.71 -16.10
C ASN A 27 10.80 18.38 -16.00
N GLY A 28 9.53 18.35 -16.45
CA GLY A 28 8.67 17.17 -16.38
C GLY A 28 8.07 16.90 -15.00
N GLY A 29 8.29 17.80 -14.02
CA GLY A 29 7.67 17.74 -12.70
C GLY A 29 6.22 18.18 -12.75
N LEU A 30 5.36 17.65 -11.87
CA LEU A 30 3.96 18.08 -11.79
C LEU A 30 3.89 19.51 -11.20
N TYR A 31 3.36 20.47 -11.97
CA TYR A 31 3.16 21.85 -11.52
C TYR A 31 1.77 22.05 -10.89
N VAL A 32 0.72 21.67 -11.62
CA VAL A 32 -0.66 21.72 -11.11
C VAL A 32 -1.48 20.58 -11.70
N ALA A 33 -2.43 20.06 -10.92
CA ALA A 33 -3.40 19.09 -11.38
C ALA A 33 -4.83 19.48 -10.99
N ALA A 34 -5.78 19.19 -11.87
CA ALA A 34 -7.20 19.25 -11.59
C ALA A 34 -7.83 17.88 -11.86
N ALA A 35 -8.69 17.43 -10.94
CA ALA A 35 -9.33 16.12 -11.03
C ALA A 35 -10.83 16.24 -10.73
N ASP A 36 -11.66 15.75 -11.65
CA ASP A 36 -13.08 15.49 -11.40
C ASP A 36 -13.30 13.99 -11.38
N MET A 37 -13.42 13.43 -10.17
CA MET A 37 -13.59 12.00 -9.92
C MET A 37 -14.98 11.67 -9.36
N ARG A 38 -15.95 12.59 -9.47
CA ARG A 38 -17.28 12.45 -8.83
C ARG A 38 -18.03 11.19 -9.24
N ALA A 39 -17.91 10.76 -10.49
CA ALA A 39 -18.54 9.52 -10.96
C ALA A 39 -18.02 8.27 -10.22
N VAL A 40 -16.75 8.24 -9.82
CA VAL A 40 -16.18 7.15 -9.00
C VAL A 40 -16.62 7.29 -7.55
N GLU A 41 -16.61 8.51 -7.03
CA GLU A 41 -16.96 8.80 -5.63
C GLU A 41 -18.46 8.57 -5.34
N GLN A 42 -19.33 8.81 -6.31
CA GLN A 42 -20.79 8.81 -6.13
C GLN A 42 -21.51 7.72 -6.93
N GLY A 43 -20.91 7.24 -8.04
CA GLY A 43 -21.54 6.27 -8.93
C GLY A 43 -21.36 4.81 -8.52
N LEU A 44 -20.37 4.51 -7.67
CA LEU A 44 -20.08 3.17 -7.16
C LEU A 44 -20.74 2.96 -5.79
N ASP A 45 -21.99 2.51 -5.83
CA ASP A 45 -22.75 2.14 -4.65
C ASP A 45 -22.35 0.77 -4.08
N THR A 46 -22.91 0.45 -2.91
CA THR A 46 -22.62 -0.81 -2.21
C THR A 46 -23.16 -2.04 -2.91
N GLU A 47 -24.18 -1.92 -3.76
CA GLU A 47 -24.76 -3.07 -4.47
C GLU A 47 -23.86 -3.55 -5.60
N VAL A 48 -23.23 -2.62 -6.31
CA VAL A 48 -22.16 -2.95 -7.28
C VAL A 48 -21.04 -3.71 -6.59
N VAL A 49 -20.60 -3.24 -5.43
CA VAL A 49 -19.57 -3.90 -4.63
C VAL A 49 -20.01 -5.31 -4.25
N ARG A 50 -21.25 -5.50 -3.76
CA ARG A 50 -21.76 -6.85 -3.42
C ARG A 50 -21.80 -7.78 -4.62
N GLY A 51 -22.19 -7.29 -5.80
CA GLY A 51 -22.22 -8.08 -7.04
C GLY A 51 -20.82 -8.51 -7.47
N GLU A 52 -19.93 -7.53 -7.68
CA GLU A 52 -18.59 -7.77 -8.24
C GLU A 52 -17.66 -8.46 -7.23
N VAL A 53 -17.64 -7.99 -5.98
CA VAL A 53 -16.78 -8.56 -4.93
C VAL A 53 -17.38 -9.83 -4.36
N GLY A 54 -18.69 -9.87 -4.11
CA GLY A 54 -19.33 -11.02 -3.47
C GLY A 54 -19.62 -12.18 -4.40
N GLY A 55 -19.95 -11.89 -5.67
CA GLY A 55 -20.28 -12.88 -6.70
C GLY A 55 -19.11 -13.24 -7.63
N GLY A 56 -18.12 -12.36 -7.79
CA GLY A 56 -17.00 -12.57 -8.70
C GLY A 56 -16.02 -13.65 -8.25
N LEU A 57 -15.28 -14.23 -9.20
CA LEU A 57 -14.25 -15.25 -8.96
C LEU A 57 -12.90 -14.68 -8.49
N ALA A 58 -12.70 -13.36 -8.54
CA ALA A 58 -11.44 -12.73 -8.17
C ALA A 58 -11.11 -12.95 -6.68
N GLU A 59 -9.94 -13.51 -6.38
CA GLU A 59 -9.42 -13.69 -5.01
C GLU A 59 -8.71 -12.44 -4.48
N TRP A 60 -8.28 -11.56 -5.39
CA TRP A 60 -7.57 -10.32 -5.10
C TRP A 60 -8.33 -9.14 -5.66
N ILE A 61 -8.38 -8.07 -4.87
CA ILE A 61 -9.10 -6.84 -5.20
C ILE A 61 -8.12 -5.69 -4.99
N VAL A 62 -7.93 -4.87 -6.01
CA VAL A 62 -7.14 -3.64 -5.91
C VAL A 62 -8.11 -2.47 -5.90
N ILE A 63 -8.01 -1.64 -4.88
CA ILE A 63 -8.79 -0.41 -4.74
C ILE A 63 -7.86 0.77 -4.50
N ASP A 64 -8.33 1.96 -4.85
CA ASP A 64 -7.59 3.19 -4.62
C ASP A 64 -8.37 4.17 -3.71
N GLY A 65 -7.73 5.26 -3.34
CA GLY A 65 -8.32 6.33 -2.54
C GLY A 65 -9.35 7.17 -3.28
N ASN A 66 -9.57 6.97 -4.60
CA ASN A 66 -10.65 7.68 -5.32
C ASN A 66 -12.03 7.17 -4.94
N LEU A 67 -12.13 5.94 -4.43
CA LEU A 67 -13.38 5.41 -3.88
C LEU A 67 -13.86 6.21 -2.66
N SER A 68 -15.17 6.21 -2.44
CA SER A 68 -15.75 6.80 -1.22
C SER A 68 -15.44 5.95 0.01
N GLU A 69 -15.50 6.56 1.20
CA GLU A 69 -15.38 5.84 2.48
C GLU A 69 -16.37 4.67 2.60
N ALA A 70 -17.61 4.88 2.15
CA ALA A 70 -18.66 3.87 2.17
C ALA A 70 -18.33 2.70 1.23
N THR A 71 -17.81 3.01 0.03
CA THR A 71 -17.42 2.01 -0.96
C THR A 71 -16.21 1.19 -0.47
N ILE A 72 -15.17 1.84 0.05
CA ILE A 72 -13.99 1.16 0.62
C ILE A 72 -14.43 0.24 1.77
N THR A 73 -15.27 0.74 2.68
CA THR A 73 -15.81 -0.05 3.80
C THR A 73 -16.60 -1.27 3.31
N ALA A 74 -17.43 -1.10 2.28
CA ALA A 74 -18.20 -2.19 1.69
C ALA A 74 -17.29 -3.25 1.04
N VAL A 75 -16.25 -2.83 0.31
CA VAL A 75 -15.28 -3.73 -0.32
C VAL A 75 -14.56 -4.55 0.74
N LEU A 76 -14.04 -3.92 1.80
CA LEU A 76 -13.35 -4.63 2.87
C LEU A 76 -14.28 -5.62 3.58
N LYS A 77 -15.51 -5.22 3.93
CA LYS A 77 -16.48 -6.12 4.57
C LYS A 77 -16.80 -7.34 3.70
N GLU A 78 -17.09 -7.13 2.43
CA GLU A 78 -17.45 -8.22 1.52
C GLU A 78 -16.25 -9.11 1.19
N ALA A 79 -15.06 -8.53 1.01
CA ALA A 79 -13.82 -9.27 0.85
C ALA A 79 -13.53 -10.17 2.06
N GLY A 80 -13.65 -9.64 3.28
CA GLY A 80 -13.47 -10.42 4.51
C GLY A 80 -14.45 -11.58 4.62
N ARG A 81 -15.73 -11.36 4.30
CA ARG A 81 -16.75 -12.42 4.29
C ARG A 81 -16.44 -13.56 3.31
N LYS A 82 -15.73 -13.25 2.23
CA LYS A 82 -15.39 -14.17 1.14
C LYS A 82 -13.96 -14.71 1.22
N GLY A 83 -13.16 -14.28 2.21
CA GLY A 83 -11.75 -14.64 2.31
C GLY A 83 -10.87 -14.06 1.20
N LYS A 84 -11.30 -12.95 0.59
CA LYS A 84 -10.56 -12.25 -0.48
C LYS A 84 -9.56 -11.26 0.10
N LYS A 85 -8.48 -11.03 -0.65
CA LYS A 85 -7.38 -10.12 -0.28
C LYS A 85 -7.56 -8.77 -0.95
N VAL A 86 -7.40 -7.69 -0.19
CA VAL A 86 -7.50 -6.32 -0.70
C VAL A 86 -6.14 -5.63 -0.68
N ILE A 87 -5.76 -4.98 -1.78
CA ILE A 87 -4.62 -4.07 -1.86
C ILE A 87 -5.16 -2.65 -1.99
N PHE A 88 -4.68 -1.73 -1.15
CA PHE A 88 -5.11 -0.34 -1.15
C PHE A 88 -4.01 0.61 -1.63
N GLU A 89 -4.29 1.39 -2.67
CA GLU A 89 -3.45 2.50 -3.13
C GLU A 89 -4.02 3.84 -2.62
N PRO A 90 -3.30 4.55 -1.74
CA PRO A 90 -3.84 5.76 -1.12
C PRO A 90 -4.18 6.91 -2.08
N THR A 91 -3.54 6.96 -3.26
CA THR A 91 -3.70 7.99 -4.30
C THR A 91 -3.20 9.39 -3.93
N SER A 92 -3.60 9.92 -2.77
CA SER A 92 -3.17 11.23 -2.28
C SER A 92 -3.37 11.36 -0.76
N THR A 93 -2.76 12.39 -0.16
CA THR A 93 -2.82 12.61 1.30
C THR A 93 -4.24 12.76 1.86
N PRO A 94 -5.20 13.47 1.22
CA PRO A 94 -6.55 13.54 1.79
C PRO A 94 -7.33 12.24 1.59
N LYS A 95 -7.10 11.56 0.45
CA LYS A 95 -7.80 10.33 0.06
C LYS A 95 -7.34 9.10 0.83
N SER A 96 -6.07 9.07 1.26
CA SER A 96 -5.52 7.99 2.07
C SER A 96 -6.33 7.75 3.35
N THR A 97 -6.85 8.83 3.94
CA THR A 97 -7.61 8.77 5.19
C THR A 97 -8.95 8.06 5.07
N ARG A 98 -9.47 7.88 3.84
CA ARG A 98 -10.76 7.20 3.58
C ARG A 98 -10.73 5.70 3.93
N LEU A 99 -9.53 5.11 4.07
CA LEU A 99 -9.36 3.74 4.54
C LEU A 99 -9.86 3.56 5.99
N PHE A 100 -9.74 4.60 6.80
CA PHE A 100 -10.17 4.62 8.19
C PHE A 100 -11.19 5.75 8.35
N PRO A 101 -12.46 5.58 7.95
CA PRO A 101 -13.48 6.64 8.07
C PRO A 101 -13.79 6.99 9.53
N ALA A 102 -14.39 8.17 9.79
CA ALA A 102 -14.70 8.58 11.17
C ALA A 102 -15.60 7.58 11.94
N SER A 103 -16.41 6.81 11.22
CA SER A 103 -17.23 5.74 11.77
C SER A 103 -16.44 4.61 12.45
N THR A 104 -15.13 4.49 12.20
CA THR A 104 -14.28 3.48 12.86
C THR A 104 -14.17 3.68 14.36
N ILE A 105 -14.45 4.88 14.88
CA ILE A 105 -14.47 5.15 16.34
C ILE A 105 -15.46 4.22 17.05
N HIS A 106 -16.61 3.94 16.42
CA HIS A 106 -17.65 3.08 16.99
C HIS A 106 -17.56 1.63 16.52
N ASN A 107 -16.86 1.38 15.42
CA ASN A 107 -16.70 0.06 14.82
C ASN A 107 -15.28 -0.09 14.28
N PRO A 108 -14.30 -0.39 15.15
CA PRO A 108 -12.90 -0.50 14.75
C PRO A 108 -12.73 -1.62 13.72
N PRO A 109 -11.84 -1.45 12.73
CA PRO A 109 -11.61 -2.49 11.74
C PRO A 109 -10.93 -3.72 12.37
N PRO A 110 -11.11 -4.91 11.77
CA PRO A 110 -10.36 -6.09 12.18
C PRO A 110 -8.85 -5.85 12.03
N VAL A 111 -8.07 -6.52 12.88
CA VAL A 111 -6.60 -6.53 12.83
C VAL A 111 -6.09 -7.86 12.28
N TYR A 112 -4.82 -7.94 11.94
CA TYR A 112 -4.15 -9.19 11.56
C TYR A 112 -4.38 -10.30 12.62
N PRO A 113 -4.64 -11.56 12.20
CA PRO A 113 -4.71 -12.06 10.82
C PRO A 113 -6.11 -11.95 10.18
N LEU A 114 -7.08 -11.29 10.84
CA LEU A 114 -8.49 -11.25 10.43
C LEU A 114 -8.82 -10.11 9.46
N THR A 115 -7.91 -9.16 9.26
CA THR A 115 -8.11 -8.07 8.31
C THR A 115 -8.10 -8.59 6.86
N PRO A 116 -9.10 -8.21 6.03
CA PRO A 116 -9.09 -8.52 4.60
C PRO A 116 -8.11 -7.63 3.82
N LEU A 117 -7.64 -6.54 4.43
CA LEU A 117 -6.62 -5.69 3.84
C LEU A 117 -5.28 -6.43 3.88
N TYR A 118 -4.80 -6.84 2.72
CA TYR A 118 -3.55 -7.57 2.57
C TYR A 118 -2.33 -6.64 2.57
N ALA A 119 -2.44 -5.51 1.87
CA ALA A 119 -1.36 -4.55 1.70
C ALA A 119 -1.86 -3.13 1.41
N ALA A 120 -1.00 -2.14 1.63
CA ALA A 120 -1.12 -0.80 1.06
C ALA A 120 0.21 -0.29 0.49
N THR A 121 0.12 0.64 -0.45
CA THR A 121 1.27 1.20 -1.20
C THR A 121 1.41 2.72 -1.02
N PRO A 122 1.49 3.26 0.22
CA PRO A 122 1.60 4.70 0.44
C PRO A 122 2.97 5.26 0.00
N ASN A 123 3.04 6.54 -0.33
CA ASN A 123 4.28 7.32 -0.17
C ASN A 123 4.44 7.84 1.28
N LEU A 124 5.52 8.57 1.58
CA LEU A 124 5.79 9.06 2.94
C LEU A 124 4.71 10.02 3.49
N LEU A 125 4.18 10.90 2.64
CA LEU A 125 3.14 11.85 3.04
C LEU A 125 1.83 11.10 3.32
N GLU A 126 1.44 10.17 2.45
CA GLU A 126 0.26 9.32 2.63
C GLU A 126 0.35 8.41 3.85
N LEU A 127 1.54 7.85 4.14
CA LEU A 127 1.81 7.08 5.36
C LEU A 127 1.56 7.94 6.60
N THR A 128 2.05 9.18 6.59
CA THR A 128 1.83 10.13 7.70
C THR A 128 0.35 10.48 7.84
N SER A 129 -0.37 10.67 6.72
CA SER A 129 -1.82 10.90 6.73
C SER A 129 -2.61 9.71 7.26
N LEU A 130 -2.26 8.48 6.87
CA LEU A 130 -2.85 7.24 7.40
C LEU A 130 -2.63 7.12 8.91
N TYR A 131 -1.38 7.32 9.35
CA TYR A 131 -1.03 7.28 10.77
C TYR A 131 -1.83 8.31 11.59
N THR A 132 -1.85 9.56 11.13
CA THR A 132 -2.58 10.66 11.80
C THR A 132 -4.07 10.36 11.84
N ALA A 133 -4.61 9.77 10.77
CA ALA A 133 -5.99 9.37 10.68
C ALA A 133 -6.36 8.29 11.72
N CYS A 134 -5.52 7.28 11.91
CA CYS A 134 -5.73 6.26 12.96
C CYS A 134 -5.64 6.88 14.36
N MET A 135 -4.63 7.71 14.59
CA MET A 135 -4.40 8.39 15.88
C MET A 135 -5.60 9.29 16.25
N SER A 136 -6.11 10.10 15.33
CA SER A 136 -7.24 11.00 15.59
C SER A 136 -8.57 10.27 15.80
N ARG A 137 -8.64 8.98 15.46
CA ARG A 137 -9.84 8.12 15.59
C ARG A 137 -9.70 7.10 16.71
N ASP A 138 -8.72 7.29 17.60
CA ASP A 138 -8.42 6.42 18.74
C ASP A 138 -8.16 4.94 18.36
N LEU A 139 -7.70 4.70 17.12
CA LEU A 139 -7.40 3.33 16.65
C LEU A 139 -6.11 2.76 17.25
N PHE A 140 -5.35 3.58 17.99
CA PHE A 140 -4.16 3.15 18.75
C PHE A 140 -4.45 3.02 20.26
N SER A 141 -5.71 2.80 20.62
CA SER A 141 -6.13 2.59 22.00
C SER A 141 -5.75 1.20 22.50
N THR A 142 -5.28 1.11 23.74
CA THR A 142 -4.92 -0.17 24.38
C THR A 142 -6.13 -1.06 24.69
N THR A 143 -7.34 -0.52 24.56
CA THR A 143 -8.59 -1.27 24.72
C THR A 143 -9.01 -2.00 23.44
N LEU A 144 -8.38 -1.70 22.30
CA LEU A 144 -8.68 -2.31 21.01
C LEU A 144 -7.81 -3.54 20.75
N PRO A 145 -8.25 -4.46 19.87
CA PRO A 145 -7.45 -5.60 19.40
C PRO A 145 -6.10 -5.22 18.76
N TRP A 146 -5.94 -3.94 18.36
CA TRP A 146 -4.68 -3.38 17.88
C TRP A 146 -3.53 -3.58 18.88
N TRP A 147 -3.76 -3.31 20.16
CA TRP A 147 -2.68 -3.33 21.15
C TRP A 147 -2.11 -4.73 21.37
N PRO A 148 -2.91 -5.78 21.65
CA PRO A 148 -2.38 -7.14 21.76
C PRO A 148 -1.61 -7.59 20.51
N CYS A 149 -2.05 -7.18 19.30
CA CYS A 149 -1.34 -7.48 18.07
C CYS A 149 0.02 -6.77 18.01
N LEU A 150 0.07 -5.47 18.29
CA LEU A 150 1.30 -4.67 18.31
C LEU A 150 2.28 -5.16 19.39
N ASP A 151 1.80 -5.36 20.61
CA ASP A 151 2.57 -5.82 21.77
C ASP A 151 3.21 -7.18 21.50
N SER A 152 2.52 -8.05 20.74
CA SER A 152 3.07 -9.34 20.31
C SER A 152 4.35 -9.22 19.48
N PHE A 153 4.62 -8.08 18.83
CA PHE A 153 5.86 -7.88 18.07
C PHE A 153 7.09 -7.78 18.99
N LEU A 154 6.90 -7.52 20.29
CA LEU A 154 7.95 -7.37 21.30
C LEU A 154 8.99 -6.34 20.85
N ILE A 155 8.52 -5.14 20.49
CA ILE A 155 9.38 -4.03 20.09
C ILE A 155 10.17 -3.54 21.31
N SER A 156 11.49 -3.53 21.21
CA SER A 156 12.40 -3.17 22.29
C SER A 156 13.47 -2.17 21.82
N SER A 157 14.34 -1.73 22.73
CA SER A 157 15.51 -0.90 22.40
C SER A 157 16.40 -1.53 21.33
N GLU A 158 16.58 -2.85 21.37
CA GLU A 158 17.43 -3.56 20.40
C GLU A 158 16.81 -3.56 18.99
N PHE A 159 15.47 -3.48 18.88
CA PHE A 159 14.82 -3.25 17.59
C PHE A 159 15.17 -1.88 17.05
N THR A 160 15.07 -0.83 17.88
CA THR A 160 15.45 0.53 17.50
C THR A 160 16.90 0.60 17.05
N ASP A 161 17.83 -0.05 17.76
CA ASP A 161 19.24 -0.12 17.37
C ASP A 161 19.43 -0.81 16.01
N ALA A 162 18.70 -1.90 15.75
CA ALA A 162 18.73 -2.58 14.46
C ALA A 162 18.21 -1.67 13.32
N ILE A 163 17.17 -0.87 13.57
CA ILE A 163 16.68 0.13 12.62
C ILE A 163 17.71 1.26 12.43
N THR A 164 18.43 1.68 13.47
CA THR A 164 19.50 2.69 13.38
C THR A 164 20.60 2.17 12.46
N GLN A 165 21.04 0.94 12.67
CA GLN A 165 22.04 0.29 11.81
C GLN A 165 21.55 0.16 10.36
N LEU A 166 20.28 -0.22 10.16
CA LEU A 166 19.70 -0.27 8.82
C LEU A 166 19.71 1.11 8.15
N SER A 167 19.28 2.15 8.88
CA SER A 167 19.24 3.55 8.43
C SER A 167 20.62 4.01 7.94
N HIS A 168 21.69 3.73 8.69
CA HIS A 168 23.06 4.02 8.26
C HIS A 168 23.46 3.24 7.00
N ARG A 169 23.11 1.96 6.91
CA ARG A 169 23.51 1.11 5.77
C ARG A 169 22.79 1.46 4.47
N CYS A 170 21.53 1.89 4.53
CA CYS A 170 20.80 2.34 3.34
C CYS A 170 20.95 3.84 3.06
N SER A 171 21.65 4.60 3.92
CA SER A 171 21.75 6.06 3.82
C SER A 171 20.37 6.75 3.76
N LEU A 172 19.41 6.21 4.50
CA LEU A 172 18.06 6.76 4.62
C LEU A 172 17.74 7.02 6.07
N ASP A 173 17.17 8.18 6.37
CA ASP A 173 16.59 8.44 7.67
C ASP A 173 15.29 7.64 7.84
N LEU A 174 15.36 6.60 8.68
CA LEU A 174 14.22 5.73 8.97
C LEU A 174 13.55 6.07 10.31
N GLN A 175 14.11 7.00 11.09
CA GLN A 175 13.70 7.25 12.48
C GLN A 175 13.30 8.68 12.80
N SER A 176 13.96 9.71 12.26
CA SER A 176 13.76 11.07 12.77
C SER A 176 12.36 11.61 12.47
N ASP A 177 11.76 11.24 11.34
CA ASP A 177 10.33 11.50 11.06
C ASP A 177 9.44 10.31 11.46
N GLY A 178 9.93 9.41 12.32
CA GLY A 178 9.16 8.25 12.80
C GLY A 178 8.65 7.33 11.70
N LEU A 179 9.33 7.24 10.54
CA LEU A 179 8.85 6.47 9.37
C LEU A 179 8.57 5.02 9.74
N VAL A 180 9.54 4.32 10.33
CA VAL A 180 9.36 2.93 10.76
C VAL A 180 8.35 2.85 11.91
N THR A 181 8.38 3.78 12.86
CA THR A 181 7.42 3.83 13.98
C THR A 181 5.97 3.93 13.50
N LYS A 182 5.68 4.84 12.56
CA LYS A 182 4.37 5.01 11.93
C LYS A 182 3.94 3.73 11.21
N ALA A 183 4.86 3.12 10.46
CA ALA A 183 4.59 1.88 9.73
C ALA A 183 4.29 0.70 10.68
N ILE A 184 5.07 0.52 11.75
CA ILE A 184 4.86 -0.54 12.76
C ILE A 184 3.51 -0.37 13.46
N GLN A 185 3.13 0.85 13.84
CA GLN A 185 1.82 1.11 14.46
C GLN A 185 0.65 0.82 13.51
N LEU A 186 0.84 0.94 12.19
CA LEU A 186 -0.17 0.62 11.19
C LEU A 186 -0.24 -0.88 10.87
N LEU A 187 0.80 -1.68 11.14
CA LEU A 187 0.87 -3.10 10.76
C LEU A 187 -0.31 -3.96 11.23
N PRO A 188 -0.86 -3.80 12.46
CA PRO A 188 -2.03 -4.57 12.87
C PRO A 188 -3.22 -4.38 11.93
N TYR A 189 -3.41 -3.20 11.34
CA TYR A 189 -4.49 -2.92 10.40
C TYR A 189 -4.11 -3.18 8.94
N ILE A 190 -2.85 -2.88 8.59
CA ILE A 190 -2.27 -2.97 7.25
C ILE A 190 -1.04 -3.89 7.31
N PRO A 191 -1.19 -5.22 7.18
CA PRO A 191 -0.13 -6.18 7.46
C PRO A 191 1.11 -6.05 6.58
N ARG A 192 1.00 -5.35 5.44
CA ARG A 192 2.10 -5.10 4.50
C ARG A 192 2.03 -3.67 3.96
N LEU A 193 3.08 -2.92 4.20
CA LEU A 193 3.26 -1.57 3.70
C LEU A 193 4.41 -1.57 2.69
N PHE A 194 4.09 -1.17 1.46
CA PHE A 194 5.06 -0.93 0.39
C PHE A 194 5.24 0.57 0.23
N ILE A 195 6.13 1.13 1.04
CA ILE A 195 6.28 2.58 1.17
C ILE A 195 7.15 3.10 0.03
N LYS A 196 6.56 3.86 -0.88
CA LYS A 196 7.24 4.48 -2.03
C LYS A 196 8.09 5.66 -1.54
N LEU A 197 9.39 5.63 -1.81
CA LEU A 197 10.35 6.66 -1.40
C LEU A 197 10.91 7.46 -2.60
N GLY A 198 10.25 7.40 -3.77
CA GLY A 198 10.69 8.07 -4.98
C GLY A 198 12.07 7.59 -5.44
N SER A 199 13.01 8.51 -5.63
CA SER A 199 14.41 8.21 -6.02
C SER A 199 15.19 7.42 -4.96
N LYS A 200 14.62 7.19 -3.79
CA LYS A 200 15.20 6.35 -2.72
C LYS A 200 14.67 4.91 -2.75
N GLY A 201 13.78 4.57 -3.69
CA GLY A 201 13.27 3.22 -3.90
C GLY A 201 12.03 2.90 -3.09
N CYS A 202 11.98 1.71 -2.48
CA CYS A 202 10.83 1.25 -1.70
C CYS A 202 11.25 0.69 -0.34
N LEU A 203 10.53 1.06 0.73
CA LEU A 203 10.65 0.40 2.02
C LEU A 203 9.46 -0.53 2.24
N VAL A 204 9.73 -1.81 2.42
CA VAL A 204 8.73 -2.81 2.79
C VAL A 204 8.75 -3.00 4.30
N VAL A 205 7.60 -2.77 4.94
CA VAL A 205 7.38 -3.06 6.36
C VAL A 205 6.21 -4.04 6.43
N ARG A 206 6.42 -5.24 6.97
CA ARG A 206 5.39 -6.29 6.97
C ARG A 206 5.41 -7.20 8.18
N ILE A 207 4.26 -7.80 8.47
CA ILE A 207 4.13 -8.99 9.30
C ILE A 207 4.55 -10.22 8.46
N LEU A 208 5.30 -11.13 9.08
CA LEU A 208 5.70 -12.41 8.50
C LEU A 208 4.63 -13.46 8.85
N GLU A 209 4.11 -14.13 7.82
CA GLU A 209 3.10 -15.19 7.98
C GLU A 209 3.67 -16.42 8.70
N ASN A 210 2.79 -17.20 9.33
CA ASN A 210 3.10 -18.48 9.98
C ASN A 210 4.17 -18.38 11.08
N TRP A 211 4.25 -17.24 11.77
CA TRP A 211 5.18 -17.04 12.90
C TRP A 211 4.93 -18.02 14.06
N GLU A 212 3.69 -18.51 14.21
CA GLU A 212 3.30 -19.49 15.23
C GLU A 212 3.75 -20.92 14.90
N GLN A 213 4.00 -21.23 13.62
CA GLN A 213 4.38 -22.58 13.15
C GLN A 213 5.89 -22.77 13.02
N LYS A 214 6.69 -21.73 13.22
CA LYS A 214 8.16 -21.85 13.30
C LYS A 214 8.53 -22.13 14.75
N GLU A 215 8.81 -23.40 15.02
CA GLU A 215 9.22 -23.90 16.34
C GLU A 215 10.28 -23.02 17.01
N GLU A 216 10.24 -22.98 18.35
CA GLU A 216 11.13 -22.23 19.26
C GLU A 216 12.63 -22.59 19.17
N GLY A 217 13.09 -23.30 18.13
CA GLY A 217 14.46 -23.79 17.97
C GLY A 217 15.34 -23.05 16.96
N GLU A 218 14.79 -22.30 15.99
CA GLU A 218 15.59 -21.67 14.90
C GLU A 218 15.61 -20.13 14.92
N GLY A 219 14.78 -19.51 15.75
CA GLY A 219 14.70 -18.06 15.88
C GLY A 219 15.72 -17.52 16.87
N ARG A 220 16.85 -16.97 16.39
CA ARG A 220 17.66 -16.07 17.22
C ARG A 220 16.74 -14.97 17.79
N LYS A 221 16.66 -14.86 19.12
CA LYS A 221 16.07 -13.69 19.79
C LYS A 221 16.86 -12.45 19.37
N GLY A 222 16.18 -11.46 18.80
CA GLY A 222 16.81 -10.24 18.28
C GLY A 222 16.92 -10.18 16.75
N GLY A 223 16.85 -8.96 16.22
CA GLY A 223 16.98 -8.69 14.80
C GLY A 223 18.42 -8.44 14.38
N TYR A 224 18.77 -8.93 13.20
CA TYR A 224 20.06 -8.66 12.58
C TYR A 224 19.86 -7.95 11.24
N VAL A 225 20.72 -6.97 10.95
CA VAL A 225 20.75 -6.33 9.64
C VAL A 225 21.59 -7.19 8.71
N ASN A 226 20.99 -7.81 7.69
CA ASN A 226 21.75 -8.64 6.75
C ASN A 226 22.19 -7.87 5.49
N ALA A 227 22.95 -8.52 4.60
CA ALA A 227 23.44 -7.91 3.37
C ALA A 227 22.32 -7.32 2.47
N GLY A 228 21.10 -7.86 2.55
CA GLY A 228 19.94 -7.42 1.76
C GLY A 228 19.17 -6.22 2.33
N LEU A 229 19.82 -5.34 3.11
CA LEU A 229 19.23 -4.15 3.73
C LEU A 229 17.92 -4.44 4.45
N ARG A 230 17.94 -5.47 5.30
CA ARG A 230 16.76 -6.06 5.93
C ARG A 230 17.01 -6.26 7.42
N VAL A 231 16.00 -5.91 8.22
CA VAL A 231 15.83 -6.32 9.62
C VAL A 231 14.65 -7.29 9.67
N ARG A 232 14.89 -8.50 10.17
CA ARG A 232 13.82 -9.41 10.61
C ARG A 232 13.83 -9.43 12.13
N TRP A 233 12.67 -9.20 12.74
CA TRP A 233 12.56 -9.08 14.19
C TRP A 233 11.64 -10.14 14.75
N ASN A 234 12.19 -10.96 15.66
CA ASN A 234 11.52 -12.05 16.36
C ASN A 234 10.75 -13.04 15.45
N GLY A 235 11.10 -13.13 14.16
CA GLY A 235 10.34 -13.92 13.19
C GLY A 235 8.93 -13.40 12.89
N LYS A 236 8.55 -12.23 13.42
CA LYS A 236 7.18 -11.66 13.35
C LYS A 236 7.06 -10.52 12.37
N ILE A 237 8.06 -9.64 12.31
CA ILE A 237 8.04 -8.48 11.42
C ILE A 237 9.32 -8.40 10.60
N GLU A 238 9.22 -7.75 9.45
CA GLU A 238 10.33 -7.45 8.58
C GLU A 238 10.28 -5.98 8.14
N VAL A 239 11.42 -5.31 8.22
CA VAL A 239 11.69 -4.01 7.61
C VAL A 239 12.79 -4.22 6.58
N ARG A 240 12.49 -3.97 5.31
CA ARG A 240 13.46 -4.13 4.22
C ARG A 240 13.45 -2.92 3.31
N HIS A 241 14.62 -2.37 3.07
CA HIS A 241 14.82 -1.36 2.04
C HIS A 241 15.22 -2.02 0.71
N PHE A 242 14.56 -1.59 -0.36
CA PHE A 242 14.89 -1.87 -1.73
C PHE A 242 15.38 -0.56 -2.35
N PRO A 243 16.69 -0.44 -2.64
CA PRO A 243 17.24 0.72 -3.35
C PRO A 243 16.49 0.98 -4.66
N ALA A 244 16.44 2.25 -5.06
CA ALA A 244 15.81 2.63 -6.32
C ALA A 244 16.48 1.91 -7.49
N GLU A 245 15.65 1.43 -8.42
CA GLU A 245 16.14 0.98 -9.71
C GLU A 245 16.74 2.19 -10.46
N GLU A 246 17.85 1.96 -11.15
CA GLU A 246 18.54 2.99 -11.91
C GLU A 246 17.68 3.46 -13.10
N VAL A 247 17.44 4.77 -13.19
CA VAL A 247 16.79 5.38 -14.35
C VAL A 247 17.81 5.50 -15.48
N LYS A 248 17.60 4.76 -16.56
CA LYS A 248 18.43 4.84 -17.77
C LYS A 248 17.87 5.91 -18.70
N GLY A 249 18.53 7.06 -18.77
CA GLY A 249 18.14 8.20 -19.61
C GLY A 249 17.35 9.26 -18.85
N ASP A 250 16.65 10.12 -19.60
CA ASP A 250 15.93 11.25 -19.04
C ASP A 250 14.56 10.84 -18.49
N VAL A 251 14.18 11.44 -17.35
CA VAL A 251 12.81 11.36 -16.84
C VAL A 251 11.92 12.25 -17.69
N VAL A 252 10.99 11.63 -18.42
CA VAL A 252 10.05 12.31 -19.31
C VAL A 252 8.77 12.70 -18.58
N GLY A 253 8.32 11.88 -17.62
CA GLY A 253 7.14 12.17 -16.81
C GLY A 253 7.03 11.27 -15.58
N VAL A 254 6.64 11.86 -14.45
CA VAL A 254 6.44 11.11 -13.18
C VAL A 254 5.03 10.50 -13.04
N ASN A 255 4.12 10.87 -13.94
CA ASN A 255 2.72 10.49 -13.88
C ASN A 255 2.56 8.98 -14.12
N GLY A 256 1.83 8.30 -13.24
CA GLY A 256 1.54 6.88 -13.38
C GLY A 256 2.70 5.93 -13.05
N ALA A 257 3.89 6.42 -12.70
CA ALA A 257 4.99 5.57 -12.25
C ALA A 257 4.62 4.81 -10.96
N GLY A 258 3.93 5.47 -10.02
CA GLY A 258 3.40 4.85 -8.80
C GLY A 258 2.32 3.81 -9.08
N ASP A 259 1.42 4.08 -10.04
CA ASP A 259 0.36 3.15 -10.43
C ASP A 259 0.91 1.95 -11.21
N THR A 260 1.93 2.18 -12.04
CA THR A 260 2.69 1.12 -12.71
C THR A 260 3.36 0.21 -11.68
N PHE A 261 4.01 0.79 -10.67
CA PHE A 261 4.59 0.04 -9.55
C PHE A 261 3.53 -0.84 -8.88
N LEU A 262 2.38 -0.26 -8.51
CA LEU A 262 1.27 -1.00 -7.91
C LEU A 262 0.78 -2.15 -8.81
N GLY A 263 0.53 -1.87 -10.09
CA GLY A 263 -0.02 -2.86 -11.02
C GLY A 263 0.89 -4.08 -11.17
N VAL A 264 2.20 -3.85 -11.33
CA VAL A 264 3.19 -4.93 -11.46
C VAL A 264 3.42 -5.64 -10.13
N LEU A 265 3.44 -4.91 -9.02
CA LEU A 265 3.52 -5.50 -7.67
C LEU A 265 2.31 -6.42 -7.42
N ALA A 266 1.10 -5.94 -7.66
CA ALA A 266 -0.14 -6.69 -7.48
C ALA A 266 -0.14 -7.96 -8.34
N ALA A 267 0.25 -7.87 -9.61
CA ALA A 267 0.36 -9.03 -10.49
C ALA A 267 1.37 -10.06 -9.96
N GLY A 268 2.53 -9.64 -9.43
CA GLY A 268 3.50 -10.54 -8.81
C GLY A 268 2.93 -11.23 -7.56
N LEU A 269 2.25 -10.48 -6.69
CA LEU A 269 1.61 -11.02 -5.49
C LEU A 269 0.49 -12.02 -5.82
N VAL A 270 -0.33 -11.74 -6.83
CA VAL A 270 -1.40 -12.63 -7.32
C VAL A 270 -0.82 -13.94 -7.84
N ARG A 271 0.34 -13.91 -8.51
CA ARG A 271 1.04 -15.11 -9.00
C ARG A 271 1.68 -15.94 -7.88
N GLY A 272 1.79 -15.40 -6.67
CA GLY A 272 2.54 -16.01 -5.57
C GLY A 272 4.05 -15.83 -5.68
N ASP A 273 4.51 -14.84 -6.45
CA ASP A 273 5.93 -14.49 -6.52
C ASP A 273 6.42 -14.05 -5.13
N LYS A 274 7.72 -14.22 -4.87
CA LYS A 274 8.31 -13.68 -3.64
C LYS A 274 8.16 -12.15 -3.64
N VAL A 275 7.87 -11.59 -2.47
CA VAL A 275 7.72 -10.13 -2.30
C VAL A 275 8.94 -9.38 -2.83
N GLU A 276 10.13 -9.96 -2.64
CA GLU A 276 11.38 -9.47 -3.20
C GLU A 276 11.34 -9.28 -4.72
N ASP A 277 10.99 -10.36 -5.44
CA ASP A 277 10.97 -10.39 -6.89
C ASP A 277 9.88 -9.46 -7.45
N ALA A 278 8.73 -9.42 -6.78
CA ALA A 278 7.61 -8.56 -7.13
C ALA A 278 7.96 -7.06 -6.98
N VAL A 279 8.65 -6.67 -5.89
CA VAL A 279 9.08 -5.28 -5.67
C VAL A 279 10.16 -4.87 -6.68
N GLU A 280 11.16 -5.71 -6.93
CA GLU A 280 12.22 -5.43 -7.91
C GLU A 280 11.65 -5.31 -9.33
N ARG A 281 10.67 -6.15 -9.69
CA ARG A 281 9.96 -6.03 -10.97
C ARG A 281 9.11 -4.76 -11.04
N ALA A 282 8.41 -4.42 -9.96
CA ALA A 282 7.61 -3.21 -9.88
C ALA A 282 8.46 -1.93 -10.00
N GLN A 283 9.65 -1.89 -9.39
CA GLN A 283 10.59 -0.76 -9.56
C GLN A 283 11.06 -0.62 -11.01
N ARG A 284 11.45 -1.72 -11.66
CA ARG A 284 11.81 -1.73 -13.09
C ARG A 284 10.67 -1.22 -13.97
N ALA A 285 9.45 -1.65 -13.69
CA ALA A 285 8.27 -1.17 -14.41
C ALA A 285 8.05 0.34 -14.25
N ALA A 286 8.15 0.83 -13.00
CA ALA A 286 8.03 2.26 -12.71
C ALA A 286 9.08 3.09 -13.47
N VAL A 287 10.34 2.64 -13.50
CA VAL A 287 11.41 3.29 -14.26
C VAL A 287 11.13 3.32 -15.76
N LEU A 288 10.60 2.23 -16.33
CA LEU A 288 10.19 2.22 -17.74
C LEU A 288 9.09 3.26 -18.02
N THR A 289 8.14 3.44 -17.10
CA THR A 289 7.09 4.47 -17.20
C THR A 289 7.67 5.88 -17.07
N LEU A 290 8.65 6.11 -16.19
CA LEU A 290 9.31 7.41 -16.04
C LEU A 290 9.93 7.93 -17.34
N GLY A 291 10.39 7.04 -18.23
CA GLY A 291 10.98 7.38 -19.52
C GLY A 291 9.96 7.72 -20.62
N THR A 292 8.67 7.82 -20.31
CA THR A 292 7.59 7.99 -21.28
C THR A 292 6.60 9.08 -20.86
N ARG A 293 5.74 9.56 -21.77
CA ARG A 293 4.68 10.56 -21.45
C ARG A 293 3.38 9.88 -21.01
N GLU A 294 3.26 8.61 -21.30
CA GLU A 294 2.14 7.73 -21.03
C GLU A 294 2.07 7.42 -19.53
N ALA A 295 0.86 7.22 -19.00
CA ALA A 295 0.67 6.83 -17.59
C ALA A 295 1.21 5.41 -17.28
N VAL A 296 1.37 4.58 -18.32
CA VAL A 296 2.00 3.26 -18.25
C VAL A 296 2.79 3.07 -19.53
N SER A 297 4.08 2.78 -19.42
CA SER A 297 4.92 2.49 -20.59
C SER A 297 4.53 1.16 -21.24
N ASP A 298 4.43 1.11 -22.57
CA ASP A 298 4.20 -0.15 -23.30
C ASP A 298 5.33 -1.16 -23.11
N MET A 299 6.54 -0.70 -22.75
CA MET A 299 7.68 -1.59 -22.46
C MET A 299 7.45 -2.46 -21.22
N VAL A 300 6.51 -2.10 -20.34
CA VAL A 300 6.11 -2.93 -19.18
C VAL A 300 5.65 -4.32 -19.62
N ARG A 301 5.10 -4.46 -20.83
CA ARG A 301 4.69 -5.77 -21.40
C ARG A 301 5.86 -6.72 -21.63
N GLY A 302 7.07 -6.20 -21.77
CA GLY A 302 8.30 -6.96 -22.00
C GLY A 302 9.02 -7.41 -20.74
N LEU A 303 8.50 -7.10 -19.53
CA LEU A 303 9.12 -7.53 -18.28
C LEU A 303 9.06 -9.07 -18.12
N ALA A 304 10.16 -9.67 -17.68
CA ALA A 304 10.23 -11.09 -17.38
C ALA A 304 9.50 -11.43 -16.07
N TRP A 305 8.66 -12.48 -16.09
CA TRP A 305 7.77 -12.92 -15.01
C TRP A 305 8.20 -14.19 -14.29
#